data_AF-A8JG40-F1
#
_entry.id   AF-A8JG40-F1
#
_cell.length_a   1.000
_cell.length_b   1.000
_cell.length_c   1.000
_cell.angle_alpha   90.00
_cell.angle_beta   90.00
_cell.angle_gamma   90.00
#
_symmetry.space_group_name_H-M   'P 1'
#
loop_
_entity.id
_entity.type
_entity.pdbx_description
1 polymer ?
#
loop_
_entity_poly.entity_id
_entity_poly.type
_entity_poly.pdbx_seq_one_letter_code
_entity_poly.pdbx_strand_id
1 'polypeptide(L)'
;MSSLHDTGVHPSLKSRINASSTQLDQLAAEIAELHELHAKSHRFRLCKLASKILLVASGEPFLTSAPFKSRGVSDPSTLAVAAALETTAQDFIAAADGIVARHNRAIRPHEVDELDEAVEEMTCLITPALEKMAQWECIVVKNYAAIRSAFSASFNSKAALAA
;
A
#
# COMPACT_ATOMS: atom_id res chain seq x y z
N MET A 1 24.28 -32.90 51.04
CA MET A 1 23.29 -32.69 49.96
C MET A 1 23.89 -31.68 49.00
N SER A 2 24.07 -32.10 47.75
CA SER A 2 24.98 -31.51 46.77
C SER A 2 24.61 -30.08 46.39
N SER A 3 25.59 -29.19 46.56
CA SER A 3 25.59 -27.82 46.03
C SER A 3 25.61 -27.92 44.50
N LEU A 4 24.55 -27.40 43.88
CA LEU A 4 24.43 -27.30 42.43
C LEU A 4 25.56 -26.42 41.90
N HIS A 5 26.37 -27.02 41.03
CA HIS A 5 27.45 -26.38 40.32
C HIS A 5 26.98 -25.09 39.64
N ASP A 6 27.49 -23.97 40.11
CA ASP A 6 27.59 -22.73 39.36
C ASP A 6 28.47 -23.03 38.15
N THR A 7 27.84 -23.35 37.01
CA THR A 7 28.53 -23.52 35.73
C THR A 7 29.00 -22.14 35.29
N GLY A 8 30.15 -21.73 35.84
CA GLY A 8 30.78 -20.45 35.60
C GLY A 8 31.05 -20.26 34.12
N VAL A 9 30.16 -19.54 33.45
CA VAL A 9 30.43 -18.97 32.14
C VAL A 9 31.66 -18.08 32.33
N HIS A 10 32.77 -18.47 31.71
CA HIS A 10 34.05 -17.77 31.82
C HIS A 10 33.83 -16.25 31.58
N PRO A 11 34.40 -15.34 32.38
CA PRO A 11 34.11 -13.90 32.29
C PRO A 11 34.28 -13.32 30.88
N SER A 12 35.22 -13.87 30.10
CA SER A 12 35.42 -13.50 28.69
C SER A 12 34.34 -14.01 27.72
N LEU A 13 33.66 -15.11 28.03
CA LEU A 13 32.50 -15.58 27.27
C LEU A 13 31.28 -14.70 27.57
N LYS A 14 31.06 -14.34 28.83
CA LYS A 14 29.97 -13.45 29.22
C LYS A 14 30.10 -12.06 28.58
N SER A 15 31.31 -11.50 28.53
CA SER A 15 31.55 -10.22 27.84
C SER A 15 31.33 -10.31 26.33
N ARG A 16 31.74 -11.41 25.68
CA ARG A 16 31.51 -11.65 24.25
C ARG A 16 30.03 -11.82 23.93
N ILE A 17 29.28 -12.52 24.77
CA ILE A 17 27.81 -12.66 24.63
C ILE A 17 27.15 -11.30 24.71
N ASN A 18 27.49 -10.49 25.71
CA ASN A 18 26.92 -9.15 25.87
C ASN A 18 27.27 -8.26 24.67
N ALA A 19 28.53 -8.26 24.21
CA ALA A 19 28.94 -7.49 23.04
C ALA A 19 28.20 -7.93 21.76
N SER A 20 28.01 -9.23 21.57
CA SER A 20 27.27 -9.77 20.42
C SER A 20 25.78 -9.40 20.50
N SER A 21 25.17 -9.43 21.70
CA SER A 21 23.79 -8.99 21.92
C SER A 21 23.63 -7.52 21.54
N THR A 22 24.52 -6.65 22.02
CA THR A 22 24.49 -5.22 21.68
C THR A 22 24.66 -4.98 20.18
N GLN A 23 25.52 -5.74 19.51
CA GLN A 23 25.68 -5.65 18.05
C GLN A 23 24.41 -6.08 17.30
N LEU A 24 23.74 -7.14 17.76
CA LEU A 24 22.48 -7.59 17.17
C LEU A 24 21.36 -6.57 17.37
N ASP A 25 21.26 -5.97 18.56
CA ASP A 25 20.30 -4.91 18.85
C ASP A 25 20.54 -3.68 17.95
N GLN A 26 21.80 -3.32 17.75
CA GLN A 26 22.18 -2.20 16.89
C GLN A 26 21.89 -2.46 15.41
N LEU A 27 22.22 -3.65 14.90
CA LEU A 27 21.88 -4.06 13.54
C LEU A 27 20.35 -4.10 13.32
N ALA A 28 19.60 -4.57 14.32
CA ALA A 28 18.14 -4.57 14.24
C ALA A 28 17.57 -3.14 14.14
N ALA A 29 18.15 -2.19 14.87
CA ALA A 29 17.78 -0.77 14.77
C ALA A 29 18.12 -0.18 13.39
N GLU A 30 19.31 -0.46 12.86
CA GLU A 30 19.73 0.00 11.53
C GLU A 30 18.82 -0.57 10.42
N ILE A 31 18.46 -1.86 10.50
CA ILE A 31 17.53 -2.49 9.56
C ILE A 31 16.15 -1.81 9.62
N ALA A 32 15.65 -1.51 10.82
CA ALA A 32 14.38 -0.82 10.99
C ALA A 32 14.40 0.58 10.36
N GLU A 33 15.50 1.33 10.53
CA GLU A 33 15.68 2.66 9.94
C GLU A 33 15.74 2.58 8.40
N LEU A 34 16.48 1.61 7.85
CA LEU A 34 16.54 1.38 6.40
C LEU A 34 15.17 1.03 5.83
N HIS A 35 14.38 0.19 6.51
CA HIS A 35 13.02 -0.13 6.10
C HIS A 35 12.12 1.11 6.11
N GLU A 36 12.26 1.99 7.09
CA GLU A 36 11.48 3.24 7.15
C GLU A 36 11.88 4.21 6.03
N LEU A 37 13.18 4.35 5.76
CA LEU A 37 13.68 5.18 4.66
C LEU A 37 13.19 4.66 3.29
N HIS A 38 13.25 3.35 3.09
CA HIS A 38 12.76 2.68 1.90
C HIS A 38 11.24 2.86 1.72
N ALA A 39 10.46 2.79 2.80
CA ALA A 39 9.04 3.10 2.75
C ALA A 39 8.78 4.57 2.36
N LYS A 40 9.54 5.52 2.92
CA LYS A 40 9.43 6.94 2.59
C LYS A 40 9.72 7.21 1.11
N SER A 41 10.73 6.56 0.52
CA SER A 41 11.07 6.76 -0.90
C SER A 41 9.98 6.26 -1.85
N HIS A 42 9.26 5.20 -1.50
CA HIS A 42 8.19 4.64 -2.36
C HIS A 42 6.80 5.20 -2.10
N ARG A 43 6.56 5.83 -0.95
CA ARG A 43 5.24 6.34 -0.57
C ARG A 43 4.60 7.22 -1.63
N PHE A 44 5.33 8.19 -2.17
CA PHE A 44 4.76 9.09 -3.16
C PHE A 44 4.32 8.35 -4.42
N ARG A 45 5.14 7.40 -4.89
CA ARG A 45 4.84 6.59 -6.07
C ARG A 45 3.64 5.67 -5.83
N LEU A 46 3.56 5.04 -4.65
CA LEU A 46 2.41 4.26 -4.21
C LEU A 46 1.12 5.09 -4.24
N CYS A 47 1.12 6.26 -3.59
CA CYS A 47 -0.05 7.12 -3.53
C CYS A 47 -0.52 7.55 -4.93
N LYS A 48 0.43 7.95 -5.81
CA LYS A 48 0.11 8.32 -7.20
C LYS A 48 -0.51 7.13 -7.95
N LEU A 49 0.02 5.92 -7.77
CA LEU A 49 -0.50 4.73 -8.44
C LEU A 49 -1.90 4.35 -7.93
N ALA A 50 -2.12 4.35 -6.62
CA ALA A 50 -3.44 4.06 -6.04
C ALA A 50 -4.51 5.03 -6.54
N SER A 51 -4.21 6.32 -6.56
CA SER A 51 -5.11 7.34 -7.12
C SER A 51 -5.39 7.13 -8.61
N LYS A 52 -4.40 6.72 -9.41
CA LYS A 52 -4.61 6.38 -10.83
C LYS A 52 -5.58 5.23 -11.00
N ILE A 53 -5.37 4.12 -10.27
CA ILE A 53 -6.24 2.95 -10.31
C ILE A 53 -7.69 3.36 -10.04
N LEU A 54 -7.90 4.18 -9.01
CA LEU A 54 -9.22 4.66 -8.60
C LEU A 54 -9.87 5.59 -9.63
N LEU A 55 -9.11 6.50 -10.24
CA LEU A 55 -9.61 7.39 -11.29
C LEU A 55 -9.98 6.61 -12.56
N VAL A 56 -9.17 5.63 -12.94
CA VAL A 56 -9.52 4.76 -14.07
C VAL A 56 -10.75 3.93 -13.73
N ALA A 57 -10.83 3.34 -12.54
CA ALA A 57 -11.97 2.53 -12.11
C ALA A 57 -13.27 3.33 -12.11
N SER A 58 -13.27 4.56 -11.61
CA SER A 58 -14.48 5.38 -11.56
C SER A 58 -15.04 5.71 -12.95
N GLY A 59 -14.16 5.86 -13.94
CA GLY A 59 -14.50 6.36 -15.28
C GLY A 59 -14.76 7.86 -15.33
N GLU A 60 -14.41 8.57 -14.25
CA GLU A 60 -14.56 10.02 -14.12
C GLU A 60 -13.32 10.75 -14.65
N PRO A 61 -13.43 12.04 -15.01
CA PRO A 61 -12.28 12.84 -15.40
C PRO A 61 -11.19 12.90 -14.30
N PHE A 62 -9.91 12.99 -14.71
CA PHE A 62 -8.73 13.10 -13.85
C PHE A 62 -8.66 14.37 -12.97
N LEU A 63 -9.72 15.16 -12.89
CA LEU A 63 -9.83 16.35 -12.03
C LEU A 63 -10.92 16.22 -10.95
N THR A 64 -11.66 15.11 -10.94
CA THR A 64 -12.72 14.83 -9.96
C THR A 64 -12.16 14.48 -8.59
N SER A 65 -12.60 15.16 -7.53
CA SER A 65 -12.12 14.94 -6.16
C SER A 65 -12.89 13.85 -5.38
N ALA A 66 -14.08 13.46 -5.82
CA ALA A 66 -14.90 12.44 -5.16
C ALA A 66 -15.61 11.54 -6.20
N PRO A 67 -14.85 10.76 -6.99
CA PRO A 67 -15.38 10.05 -8.15
C PRO A 67 -16.25 8.82 -7.81
N PHE A 68 -16.25 8.33 -6.57
CA PHE A 68 -17.08 7.18 -6.17
C PHE A 68 -18.35 7.61 -5.42
N LYS A 69 -18.38 8.79 -4.80
CA LYS A 69 -19.60 9.32 -4.20
C LYS A 69 -20.74 9.49 -5.21
N SER A 70 -20.45 9.81 -6.47
CA SER A 70 -21.45 9.92 -7.55
C SER A 70 -22.06 8.57 -7.92
N ARG A 71 -21.29 7.47 -7.79
CA ARG A 71 -21.75 6.10 -8.04
C ARG A 71 -22.68 5.58 -6.93
N GLY A 72 -22.35 5.91 -5.69
CA GLY A 72 -23.16 5.55 -4.52
C GLY A 72 -22.93 4.12 -4.02
N VAL A 73 -23.35 3.87 -2.77
CA VAL A 73 -23.12 2.58 -2.06
C VAL A 73 -23.84 1.38 -2.67
N SER A 74 -24.86 1.61 -3.49
CA SER A 74 -25.64 0.55 -4.14
C SER A 74 -25.10 0.16 -5.52
N ASP A 75 -24.02 0.81 -5.99
CA ASP A 75 -23.38 0.47 -7.26
C ASP A 75 -22.82 -0.96 -7.21
N PRO A 76 -23.21 -1.86 -8.15
CA PRO A 76 -22.75 -3.24 -8.15
C PRO A 76 -21.22 -3.40 -8.17
N SER A 77 -20.51 -2.50 -8.89
CA SER A 77 -19.05 -2.56 -8.99
C SER A 77 -18.40 -2.20 -7.64
N THR A 78 -18.93 -1.16 -6.99
CA THR A 78 -18.53 -0.72 -5.65
C THR A 78 -18.77 -1.81 -4.60
N LEU A 79 -19.94 -2.47 -4.63
CA LEU A 79 -20.25 -3.58 -3.73
C LEU A 79 -19.31 -4.79 -3.95
N ALA A 80 -19.00 -5.12 -5.20
CA ALA A 80 -18.09 -6.21 -5.52
C ALA A 80 -16.66 -5.95 -4.99
N VAL A 81 -16.16 -4.73 -5.14
CA VAL A 81 -14.86 -4.34 -4.57
C VAL A 81 -14.90 -4.35 -3.05
N ALA A 82 -15.92 -3.75 -2.43
CA ALA A 82 -16.03 -3.75 -0.98
C ALA A 82 -16.03 -5.17 -0.40
N ALA A 83 -16.74 -6.11 -1.04
CA ALA A 83 -16.72 -7.51 -0.67
C ALA A 83 -15.33 -8.15 -0.83
N ALA A 84 -14.63 -7.88 -1.93
CA ALA A 84 -13.28 -8.39 -2.17
C ALA A 84 -12.24 -7.83 -1.17
N LEU A 85 -12.45 -6.61 -0.69
CA LEU A 85 -11.62 -5.93 0.31
C LEU A 85 -12.06 -6.20 1.75
N GLU A 86 -13.07 -7.06 1.96
CA GLU A 86 -13.66 -7.37 3.27
C GLU A 86 -14.08 -6.10 4.06
N THR A 87 -14.65 -5.12 3.36
CA THR A 87 -15.05 -3.82 3.90
C THR A 87 -16.47 -3.44 3.48
N THR A 88 -16.98 -2.30 3.97
CA THR A 88 -18.29 -1.78 3.53
C THR A 88 -18.12 -0.91 2.28
N ALA A 89 -19.16 -0.84 1.43
CA ALA A 89 -19.15 0.07 0.28
C ALA A 89 -18.96 1.55 0.70
N GLN A 90 -19.51 1.92 1.86
CA GLN A 90 -19.35 3.26 2.42
C GLN A 90 -17.87 3.56 2.77
N ASP A 91 -17.19 2.61 3.42
CA ASP A 91 -15.79 2.76 3.80
C ASP A 91 -14.87 2.78 2.58
N PHE A 92 -15.13 1.90 1.61
CA PHE A 92 -14.40 1.91 0.34
C PHE A 92 -14.56 3.25 -0.40
N ILE A 93 -15.79 3.77 -0.54
CA ILE A 93 -16.03 5.07 -1.19
C ILE A 93 -15.27 6.18 -0.46
N ALA A 94 -15.41 6.25 0.88
CA ALA A 94 -14.77 7.29 1.68
C ALA A 94 -13.24 7.24 1.55
N ALA A 95 -12.65 6.04 1.57
CA ALA A 95 -11.22 5.86 1.39
C ALA A 95 -10.76 6.21 -0.03
N ALA A 96 -11.47 5.72 -1.05
CA ALA A 96 -11.15 5.94 -2.45
C ALA A 96 -11.21 7.44 -2.80
N ASP A 97 -12.28 8.12 -2.45
CA ASP A 97 -12.44 9.55 -2.66
C ASP A 97 -11.40 10.35 -1.86
N GLY A 98 -11.10 9.92 -0.62
CA GLY A 98 -10.04 10.52 0.19
C GLY A 98 -8.67 10.41 -0.46
N ILE A 99 -8.33 9.26 -1.05
CA ILE A 99 -7.08 9.04 -1.80
C ILE A 99 -7.02 9.94 -3.03
N VAL A 100 -8.09 9.94 -3.83
CA VAL A 100 -8.16 10.75 -5.05
C VAL A 100 -8.02 12.23 -4.70
N ALA A 101 -8.81 12.76 -3.77
CA ALA A 101 -8.78 14.17 -3.38
C ALA A 101 -7.37 14.67 -2.99
N ARG A 102 -6.56 13.83 -2.31
CA ARG A 102 -5.20 14.20 -1.88
C ARG A 102 -4.17 14.25 -3.01
N HIS A 103 -4.34 13.44 -4.06
CA HIS A 103 -3.27 13.19 -5.04
C HIS A 103 -3.68 13.41 -6.50
N ASN A 104 -4.93 13.79 -6.77
CA ASN A 104 -5.49 13.91 -8.13
C ASN A 104 -4.67 14.81 -9.06
N ARG A 105 -4.16 15.94 -8.53
CA ARG A 105 -3.45 16.95 -9.32
C ARG A 105 -2.09 16.50 -9.87
N ALA A 106 -1.61 15.31 -9.49
CA ALA A 106 -0.32 14.78 -9.90
C ALA A 106 -0.41 13.77 -11.06
N ILE A 107 -1.60 13.49 -11.58
CA ILE A 107 -1.83 12.37 -12.51
C ILE A 107 -2.16 12.92 -13.89
N ARG A 108 -1.47 12.40 -14.92
CA ARG A 108 -1.73 12.77 -16.32
C ARG A 108 -2.42 11.62 -17.06
N PRO A 109 -3.40 11.92 -17.94
CA PRO A 109 -4.17 10.89 -18.66
C PRO A 109 -3.37 9.88 -19.50
N HIS A 110 -2.21 10.28 -20.02
CA HIS A 110 -1.35 9.41 -20.83
C HIS A 110 -0.53 8.39 -20.02
N GLU A 111 -0.58 8.44 -18.69
CA GLU A 111 0.20 7.52 -17.83
C GLU A 111 -0.58 6.24 -17.46
N VAL A 112 -1.57 5.84 -18.25
CA VAL A 112 -2.44 4.68 -18.01
C VAL A 112 -1.97 3.43 -18.75
N ASP A 113 -1.12 3.57 -19.77
CA ASP A 113 -0.69 2.45 -20.61
C ASP A 113 0.26 1.45 -19.92
N GLU A 114 0.76 1.77 -18.73
CA GLU A 114 1.71 0.96 -17.95
C GLU A 114 1.16 0.60 -16.55
N LEU A 115 -0.16 0.67 -16.34
CA LEU A 115 -0.74 0.48 -15.02
C LEU A 115 -0.46 -0.93 -14.44
N ASP A 116 -0.52 -1.95 -15.29
CA ASP A 116 -0.31 -3.35 -14.90
C ASP A 116 1.13 -3.58 -14.39
N GLU A 117 2.13 -3.15 -15.16
CA GLU A 117 3.55 -3.26 -14.80
C GLU A 117 3.88 -2.44 -13.54
N ALA A 118 3.35 -1.21 -13.45
CA ALA A 118 3.55 -0.37 -12.28
C ALA A 118 2.93 -0.97 -11.01
N VAL A 119 1.80 -1.68 -11.12
CA VAL A 119 1.17 -2.40 -10.00
C VAL A 119 1.99 -3.60 -9.59
N GLU A 120 2.46 -4.41 -10.54
CA GLU A 120 3.29 -5.57 -10.25
C GLU A 120 4.57 -5.15 -9.51
N GLU A 121 5.28 -4.16 -10.03
CA GLU A 121 6.50 -3.64 -9.39
C GLU A 121 6.20 -3.07 -8.00
N MET A 122 5.17 -2.24 -7.88
CA MET A 122 4.83 -1.63 -6.58
C MET A 122 4.41 -2.66 -5.55
N THR A 123 3.71 -3.72 -5.95
CA THR A 123 3.29 -4.79 -5.03
C THR A 123 4.49 -5.47 -4.37
N CYS A 124 5.59 -5.67 -5.10
CA CYS A 124 6.85 -6.19 -4.56
C CYS A 124 7.55 -5.23 -3.58
N LEU A 125 7.23 -3.93 -3.63
CA LEU A 125 7.83 -2.89 -2.80
C LEU A 125 7.00 -2.55 -1.55
N ILE A 126 5.79 -3.12 -1.40
CA ILE A 126 4.96 -2.87 -0.21
C ILE A 126 5.55 -3.59 1.00
N THR A 127 6.02 -2.79 1.96
CA THR A 127 6.51 -3.26 3.26
C THR A 127 5.53 -2.92 4.39
N PRO A 128 5.63 -3.56 5.58
CA PRO A 128 4.80 -3.19 6.73
C PRO A 128 4.93 -1.71 7.15
N ALA A 129 6.12 -1.12 6.97
CA ALA A 129 6.33 0.29 7.21
C ALA A 129 5.52 1.16 6.23
N LEU A 130 5.45 0.77 4.96
CA LEU A 130 4.65 1.46 3.96
C LEU A 130 3.14 1.33 4.24
N GLU A 131 2.69 0.15 4.66
CA GLU A 131 1.30 -0.08 5.07
C GLU A 131 0.89 0.80 6.26
N LYS A 132 1.80 0.97 7.23
CA LYS A 132 1.55 1.88 8.37
C LYS A 132 1.42 3.34 7.93
N MET A 133 2.13 3.75 6.86
CA MET A 133 2.13 5.14 6.37
C MET A 133 0.98 5.45 5.40
N ALA A 134 0.52 4.46 4.64
CA ALA A 134 -0.40 4.62 3.51
C ALA A 134 -1.24 3.35 3.32
N GLN A 135 -1.99 2.97 4.36
CA GLN A 135 -2.71 1.70 4.45
C GLN A 135 -3.67 1.49 3.28
N TRP A 136 -4.53 2.47 3.02
CA TRP A 136 -5.55 2.35 1.97
C TRP A 136 -4.95 2.34 0.56
N GLU A 137 -3.88 3.10 0.34
CA GLU A 137 -3.16 3.07 -0.94
C GLU A 137 -2.50 1.71 -1.17
N CYS A 138 -1.95 1.06 -0.13
CA CYS A 138 -1.47 -0.32 -0.21
C CYS A 138 -2.60 -1.30 -0.53
N ILE A 139 -3.76 -1.18 0.14
CA ILE A 139 -4.93 -2.04 -0.09
C ILE A 139 -5.40 -1.94 -1.55
N VAL A 140 -5.49 -0.73 -2.09
CA VAL A 140 -5.89 -0.49 -3.49
C VAL A 140 -4.93 -1.17 -4.47
N VAL A 141 -3.62 -1.02 -4.29
CA VAL A 141 -2.62 -1.63 -5.18
C VAL A 141 -2.64 -3.16 -5.06
N LYS A 142 -2.67 -3.71 -3.84
CA LYS A 142 -2.74 -5.16 -3.61
C LYS A 142 -3.99 -5.82 -4.19
N ASN A 143 -5.11 -5.10 -4.22
CA ASN A 143 -6.39 -5.59 -4.72
C ASN A 143 -6.71 -5.09 -6.14
N TYR A 144 -5.69 -4.64 -6.87
CA TYR A 144 -5.87 -4.10 -8.22
C TYR A 144 -6.65 -5.02 -9.15
N ALA A 145 -6.38 -6.33 -9.14
CA ALA A 145 -7.07 -7.29 -10.00
C ALA A 145 -8.59 -7.35 -9.72
N ALA A 146 -8.99 -7.31 -8.44
CA ALA A 146 -10.40 -7.28 -8.04
C ALA A 146 -11.08 -5.97 -8.49
N ILE A 147 -10.39 -4.84 -8.31
CA ILE A 147 -10.87 -3.53 -8.77
C ILE A 147 -11.02 -3.52 -10.30
N ARG A 148 -10.01 -3.98 -11.03
CA ARG A 148 -10.04 -4.07 -12.49
C ARG A 148 -11.19 -4.94 -12.99
N SER A 149 -11.43 -6.08 -12.34
CA SER A 149 -12.52 -6.98 -12.68
C SER A 149 -13.89 -6.31 -12.46
N ALA A 150 -14.08 -5.67 -11.30
CA ALA A 150 -15.34 -5.01 -10.96
C ALA A 150 -15.65 -3.81 -11.88
N PHE A 151 -14.63 -3.05 -12.27
CA PHE A 151 -14.76 -1.85 -13.11
C PHE A 151 -14.26 -2.08 -14.54
N SER A 152 -14.41 -3.30 -15.08
CA SER A 152 -13.83 -3.72 -16.37
C SER A 152 -14.18 -2.80 -17.54
N ALA A 153 -15.40 -2.26 -17.58
CA ALA A 153 -15.81 -1.30 -18.60
C ALA A 153 -14.92 -0.04 -18.62
N SER A 154 -14.57 0.52 -17.46
CA SER A 154 -13.74 1.72 -17.35
C SER A 154 -12.27 1.43 -17.73
N PHE A 155 -11.76 0.25 -17.40
CA PHE A 155 -10.40 -0.16 -17.79
C PHE A 155 -10.27 -0.50 -19.28
N ASN A 156 -11.36 -0.93 -19.93
CA ASN A 156 -11.39 -1.25 -21.35
C ASN A 156 -11.72 -0.03 -22.23
N SER A 157 -12.37 1.00 -21.68
CA SER A 157 -12.79 2.19 -22.43
C SER A 157 -11.68 3.23 -22.64
N LYS A 158 -10.40 2.82 -22.74
CA LYS A 158 -9.17 3.65 -22.83
C LYS A 158 -9.29 4.97 -23.64
N ALA A 159 -10.23 5.07 -24.57
CA ALA A 159 -10.56 6.28 -25.32
C ALA A 159 -11.29 7.41 -24.54
N ALA A 160 -12.00 7.14 -23.45
CA ALA A 160 -12.84 8.14 -22.76
C ALA A 160 -12.07 9.03 -21.75
N LEU A 161 -10.92 8.56 -21.27
CA LEU A 161 -10.12 9.20 -20.23
C LEU A 161 -9.10 10.21 -20.79
N ALA A 162 -8.96 10.30 -22.12
CA ALA A 162 -8.04 11.18 -22.85
C ALA A 162 -8.72 12.41 -23.49
N ALA A 163 -10.04 12.56 -23.33
CA ALA A 163 -10.83 13.71 -23.81
C ALA A 163 -11.07 14.73 -22.68
#